data_AF-A0A8B5WHG2-F1
#
_entry.id   AF-A0A8B5WHG2-F1
#
_cell.length_a   1.000
_cell.length_b   1.000
_cell.length_c   1.000
_cell.angle_alpha   90.00
_cell.angle_beta   90.00
_cell.angle_gamma   90.00
#
_symmetry.space_group_name_H-M   'P 1'
#
loop_
_entity.id
_entity.type
_entity.pdbx_description
1 polymer ?
#
loop_
_entity_poly.entity_id
_entity_poly.type
_entity_poly.pdbx_seq_one_letter_code
_entity_poly.pdbx_strand_id
1 'polypeptide(L)'
;LEQVGRALKREIGQVCGLTASVGMAHNKLLAKLASDYDKPDGFVLVRPEDTQRFLDPLPIRRLPGIGPRSASKLHDAGIHTAGQLRRTADGLLRELFGDHGPELARRAAGIDDRPVKSSRVRRSISQENTFSQDHTSLSTLKPVLHEQAAQVAESLERKNLYARTVTLKLRSSGFSTLTRSRSLDGYTRSADLIGGSAFELLESWAEWRTAFAVRLVGVGVSGLVAQPAFENILKSDGASGPDPD
;
A
#
# COMPACT_ATOMS: atom_id res chain seq x y z
N LEU A 1 8.06 28.66 -11.81
CA LEU A 1 7.50 27.50 -11.05
C LEU A 1 6.23 27.87 -10.30
N GLU A 2 6.24 28.88 -9.42
CA GLU A 2 5.03 29.29 -8.66
C GLU A 2 3.80 29.53 -9.54
N GLN A 3 3.98 30.22 -10.67
CA GLN A 3 2.92 30.48 -11.65
C GLN A 3 2.23 29.20 -12.15
N VAL A 4 2.99 28.11 -12.32
CA VAL A 4 2.47 26.81 -12.77
C VAL A 4 1.53 26.23 -11.73
N GLY A 5 1.94 26.23 -10.45
CA GLY A 5 1.09 25.71 -9.37
C GLY A 5 -0.19 26.53 -9.18
N ARG A 6 -0.12 27.86 -9.32
CA ARG A 6 -1.31 28.72 -9.26
C ARG A 6 -2.23 28.53 -10.46
N ALA A 7 -1.66 28.36 -11.66
CA ALA A 7 -2.44 28.05 -12.85
C ALA A 7 -3.20 26.73 -12.71
N LEU A 8 -2.52 25.66 -12.26
CA LEU A 8 -3.12 24.35 -12.02
C LEU A 8 -4.29 24.43 -11.03
N LYS A 9 -4.11 25.14 -9.92
CA LYS A 9 -5.16 25.33 -8.91
C LYS A 9 -6.42 26.00 -9.51
N ARG A 10 -6.24 27.04 -10.34
CA ARG A 10 -7.35 27.71 -11.03
C ARG A 10 -8.03 26.80 -12.03
N GLU A 11 -7.24 26.06 -12.81
CA GLU A 11 -7.75 25.12 -13.82
C GLU A 11 -8.60 24.00 -13.17
N ILE A 12 -8.14 23.42 -12.05
CA ILE A 12 -8.93 22.45 -11.28
C ILE A 12 -10.28 23.05 -10.85
N GLY A 13 -10.28 24.29 -10.35
CA GLY A 13 -11.51 24.99 -9.98
C GLY A 13 -12.46 25.21 -11.16
N GLN A 14 -11.92 25.59 -12.32
CA GLN A 14 -12.70 25.86 -13.53
C GLN A 14 -13.27 24.60 -14.17
N VAL A 15 -12.47 23.52 -14.25
CA VAL A 15 -12.84 22.29 -14.96
C VAL A 15 -13.67 21.36 -14.08
N CYS A 16 -13.32 21.24 -12.81
CA CYS A 16 -13.94 20.25 -11.91
C CYS A 16 -14.95 20.86 -10.93
N GLY A 17 -14.98 22.19 -10.75
CA GLY A 17 -15.79 22.84 -9.71
C GLY A 17 -15.30 22.51 -8.28
N LEU A 18 -14.04 22.07 -8.13
CA LEU A 18 -13.45 21.64 -6.86
C LEU A 18 -12.28 22.55 -6.47
N THR A 19 -12.07 22.77 -5.17
CA THR A 19 -10.87 23.43 -4.66
C THR A 19 -9.73 22.43 -4.46
N ALA A 20 -8.49 22.91 -4.59
CA ALA A 20 -7.29 22.08 -4.40
C ALA A 20 -6.21 22.86 -3.67
N SER A 21 -5.57 22.26 -2.67
CA SER A 21 -4.37 22.84 -2.05
C SER A 21 -3.11 22.39 -2.78
N VAL A 22 -2.19 23.32 -3.02
CA VAL A 22 -0.94 23.07 -3.77
C VAL A 22 0.26 23.35 -2.88
N GLY A 23 1.16 22.38 -2.79
CA GLY A 23 2.47 22.51 -2.13
C GLY A 23 3.59 22.39 -3.15
N MET A 24 4.52 23.34 -3.13
CA MET A 24 5.68 23.36 -4.03
C MET A 24 6.98 23.38 -3.21
N ALA A 25 7.95 22.57 -3.61
CA ALA A 25 9.29 22.55 -3.03
C ALA A 25 10.28 21.86 -4.00
N HIS A 26 11.55 21.82 -3.64
CA HIS A 26 12.62 21.22 -4.44
C HIS A 26 12.68 19.68 -4.36
N ASN A 27 11.89 19.05 -3.47
CA ASN A 27 11.78 17.59 -3.38
C ASN A 27 10.36 17.14 -2.96
N LYS A 28 10.09 15.83 -3.07
CA LYS A 28 8.76 15.24 -2.85
C LYS A 28 8.30 15.34 -1.41
N LEU A 29 9.20 15.11 -0.44
CA LEU A 29 8.93 15.21 0.98
C LEU A 29 8.39 16.60 1.35
N LEU A 30 9.13 17.64 0.98
CA LEU A 30 8.77 19.02 1.29
C LEU A 30 7.51 19.46 0.54
N ALA A 31 7.36 19.08 -0.74
CA ALA A 31 6.15 19.41 -1.50
C ALA A 31 4.90 18.79 -0.87
N LYS A 32 5.00 17.54 -0.38
CA LYS A 32 3.90 16.87 0.32
C LYS A 32 3.55 17.56 1.64
N LEU A 33 4.56 17.96 2.43
CA LEU A 33 4.35 18.69 3.68
C LEU A 33 3.72 20.07 3.43
N ALA A 34 4.23 20.82 2.47
CA ALA A 34 3.71 22.11 2.06
C ALA A 34 2.24 22.03 1.64
N SER A 35 1.87 20.99 0.87
CA SER A 35 0.49 20.81 0.38
C SER A 35 -0.55 20.58 1.48
N ASP A 36 -0.11 20.10 2.65
CA ASP A 36 -0.97 19.86 3.82
C ASP A 36 -0.92 21.00 4.85
N TYR A 37 -0.03 21.97 4.68
CA TYR A 37 0.26 22.99 5.70
C TYR A 37 -0.89 24.00 5.83
N ASP A 38 -1.43 24.46 4.70
CA ASP A 38 -2.44 25.52 4.63
C ASP A 38 -3.75 25.01 4.01
N LYS A 39 -4.16 23.79 4.36
CA LYS A 39 -5.45 23.24 3.91
C LYS A 39 -6.61 23.84 4.73
N PRO A 40 -7.80 24.05 4.12
CA PRO A 40 -8.16 23.80 2.72
C PRO A 40 -7.81 24.98 1.80
N ASP A 41 -7.80 24.75 0.48
CA ASP A 41 -7.58 25.76 -0.56
C ASP A 41 -6.31 26.66 -0.42
N GLY A 42 -5.30 26.24 0.34
CA GLY A 42 -4.03 26.97 0.40
C GLY A 42 -3.09 26.78 -0.80
N PHE A 43 -2.03 27.58 -0.78
CA PHE A 43 -0.89 27.49 -1.69
C PHE A 43 0.40 27.77 -0.91
N VAL A 44 1.29 26.78 -0.81
CA VAL A 44 2.53 26.90 -0.01
C VAL A 44 3.74 26.58 -0.87
N LEU A 45 4.71 27.49 -0.90
CA LEU A 45 6.01 27.30 -1.54
C LEU A 45 7.10 27.27 -0.47
N VAL A 46 7.81 26.14 -0.35
CA VAL A 46 8.98 26.00 0.52
C VAL A 46 10.24 26.11 -0.33
N ARG A 47 10.94 27.24 -0.24
CA ARG A 47 12.21 27.45 -0.93
C ARG A 47 13.34 26.69 -0.24
N PRO A 48 14.41 26.28 -0.95
CA PRO A 48 15.55 25.57 -0.35
C PRO A 48 16.10 26.26 0.92
N GLU A 49 16.24 27.57 0.90
CA GLU A 49 16.71 28.41 2.01
C GLU A 49 15.75 28.42 3.22
N ASP A 50 14.47 28.17 3.00
CA ASP A 50 13.43 28.15 4.03
C ASP A 50 13.24 26.75 4.66
N THR A 51 13.95 25.74 4.17
CA THR A 51 13.69 24.33 4.52
C THR A 51 13.71 24.07 6.02
N GLN A 52 14.76 24.48 6.73
CA GLN A 52 14.87 24.21 8.17
C GLN A 52 13.91 25.07 8.97
N ARG A 53 13.66 26.32 8.55
CA ARG A 53 12.67 27.20 9.17
C ARG A 53 11.26 26.59 9.09
N PHE A 54 10.95 25.95 7.96
CA PHE A 54 9.68 25.24 7.76
C PHE A 54 9.62 23.92 8.54
N LEU A 55 10.70 23.13 8.56
CA LEU A 55 10.70 21.79 9.15
C LEU A 55 10.87 21.79 10.67
N ASP A 56 11.85 22.50 11.21
CA ASP A 56 12.26 22.39 12.62
C ASP A 56 11.09 22.51 13.63
N PRO A 57 10.08 23.40 13.45
CA PRO A 57 8.96 23.51 14.39
C PRO A 57 7.87 22.45 14.19
N LEU A 58 7.89 21.66 13.10
CA LEU A 58 6.83 20.70 12.82
C LEU A 58 6.81 19.58 13.87
N PRO A 59 5.63 19.22 14.40
CA PRO A 59 5.48 18.00 15.19
C PRO A 59 5.94 16.78 14.39
N ILE A 60 6.69 15.87 15.01
CA ILE A 60 7.21 14.66 14.34
C ILE A 60 6.14 13.85 13.63
N ARG A 61 4.90 13.85 14.12
CA ARG A 61 3.77 13.13 13.50
C ARG A 61 3.38 13.66 12.11
N ARG A 62 3.79 14.90 11.76
CA ARG A 62 3.58 15.48 10.43
C ARG A 62 4.56 14.93 9.40
N LEU A 63 5.71 14.38 9.81
CA LEU A 63 6.71 13.84 8.88
C LEU A 63 6.22 12.54 8.21
N PRO A 64 6.21 12.47 6.86
CA PRO A 64 5.89 11.24 6.13
C PRO A 64 6.81 10.06 6.51
N GLY A 65 6.18 8.98 6.96
CA GLY A 65 6.86 7.76 7.41
C GLY A 65 6.85 7.57 8.93
N ILE A 66 6.51 8.60 9.71
CA ILE A 66 6.39 8.48 11.17
C ILE A 66 4.92 8.23 11.53
N GLY A 67 4.58 6.95 11.72
CA GLY A 67 3.25 6.49 12.20
C GLY A 67 3.00 6.74 13.70
N PRO A 68 1.80 6.43 14.24
CA PRO A 68 1.50 6.62 15.67
C PRO A 68 2.48 5.88 16.59
N ARG A 69 2.84 4.64 16.25
CA ARG A 69 3.79 3.83 17.02
C ARG A 69 5.20 4.43 17.04
N SER A 70 5.70 4.83 15.86
CA SER A 70 7.00 5.49 15.76
C SER A 70 7.01 6.83 16.49
N ALA A 71 5.90 7.57 16.42
CA ALA A 71 5.75 8.83 17.14
C ALA A 71 5.78 8.64 18.65
N SER A 72 5.09 7.63 19.18
CA SER A 72 5.14 7.29 20.62
C SER A 72 6.58 7.02 21.07
N LYS A 73 7.30 6.15 20.36
CA LYS A 73 8.71 5.85 20.68
C LYS A 73 9.61 7.09 20.69
N LEU A 74 9.41 8.01 19.73
CA LEU A 74 10.16 9.26 19.67
C LEU A 74 9.79 10.18 20.85
N HIS A 75 8.50 10.30 21.18
CA HIS A 75 8.05 11.08 22.33
C HIS A 75 8.59 10.52 23.65
N ASP A 76 8.61 9.19 23.82
CA ASP A 76 9.17 8.53 25.00
C ASP A 76 10.69 8.80 25.13
N ALA A 77 11.37 9.06 24.00
CA ALA A 77 12.76 9.50 23.94
C ALA A 77 12.93 11.04 24.00
N GLY A 78 11.87 11.81 24.27
CA GLY A 78 11.90 13.27 24.38
C GLY A 78 11.96 14.02 23.04
N ILE A 79 11.69 13.34 21.92
CA ILE A 79 11.77 13.88 20.57
C ILE A 79 10.35 14.15 20.05
N HIS A 80 9.95 15.42 20.05
CA HIS A 80 8.61 15.89 19.69
C HIS A 80 8.55 16.64 18.35
N THR A 81 9.64 17.28 17.93
CA THR A 81 9.69 18.05 16.67
C THR A 81 10.67 17.49 15.66
N ALA A 82 10.48 17.82 14.38
CA ALA A 82 11.42 17.45 13.32
C ALA A 82 12.82 18.03 13.61
N GLY A 83 12.91 19.24 14.16
CA GLY A 83 14.21 19.83 14.52
C GLY A 83 14.95 19.02 15.60
N GLN A 84 14.22 18.49 16.59
CA GLN A 84 14.81 17.59 17.59
C GLN A 84 15.26 16.27 16.95
N LEU A 85 14.42 15.67 16.10
CA LEU A 85 14.73 14.44 15.39
C LEU A 85 15.99 14.59 14.50
N ARG A 86 16.09 15.70 13.77
CA ARG A 86 17.25 16.03 12.92
C ARG A 86 18.57 16.10 13.69
N ARG A 87 18.53 16.56 14.94
CA ARG A 87 19.72 16.70 15.81
C ARG A 87 19.99 15.47 16.67
N THR A 88 19.15 14.43 16.56
CA THR A 88 19.31 13.21 17.34
C THR A 88 20.47 12.38 16.79
N ALA A 89 21.30 11.83 17.67
CA ALA A 89 22.43 11.01 17.27
C ALA A 89 21.98 9.71 16.60
N ASP A 90 22.69 9.30 15.54
CA ASP A 90 22.42 8.06 14.79
C ASP A 90 22.38 6.81 15.68
N GLY A 91 23.20 6.76 16.74
CA GLY A 91 23.23 5.65 17.69
C GLY A 91 21.88 5.42 18.36
N LEU A 92 21.28 6.48 18.91
CA LEU A 92 19.95 6.42 19.53
C LEU A 92 18.86 6.07 18.50
N LEU A 93 18.95 6.62 17.29
CA LEU A 93 17.98 6.32 16.24
C LEU A 93 18.06 4.86 15.79
N ARG A 94 19.26 4.29 15.73
CA ARG A 94 19.48 2.86 15.45
C ARG A 94 18.96 1.98 16.58
N GLU A 95 19.12 2.39 17.83
CA GLU A 95 18.54 1.67 18.98
C GLU A 95 17.01 1.63 18.89
N LEU A 96 16.36 2.75 18.55
CA LEU A 96 14.91 2.84 18.50
C LEU A 96 14.26 2.17 17.27
N PHE A 97 14.94 2.24 16.11
CA PHE A 97 14.36 1.92 14.79
C PHE A 97 15.24 1.04 13.89
N GLY A 98 16.37 0.54 14.39
CA GLY A 98 17.35 -0.21 13.59
C GLY A 98 17.95 0.65 12.48
N ASP A 99 18.35 0.02 11.38
CA ASP A 99 19.00 0.70 10.26
C ASP A 99 18.13 1.77 9.57
N HIS A 100 16.82 1.79 9.83
CA HIS A 100 15.93 2.82 9.33
C HIS A 100 15.99 4.13 10.14
N GLY A 101 16.54 4.12 11.35
CA GLY A 101 16.60 5.28 12.23
C GLY A 101 17.27 6.51 11.60
N PRO A 102 18.51 6.42 11.09
CA PRO A 102 19.20 7.55 10.48
C PRO A 102 18.46 8.17 9.28
N GLU A 103 17.69 7.37 8.53
CA GLU A 103 16.85 7.87 7.44
C GLU A 103 15.71 8.77 7.94
N LEU A 104 15.21 8.57 9.17
CA LEU A 104 14.22 9.48 9.77
C LEU A 104 14.82 10.86 10.05
N ALA A 105 16.07 10.92 10.56
CA ALA A 105 16.77 12.18 10.78
C ALA A 105 17.08 12.90 9.46
N ARG A 106 17.48 12.16 8.40
CA ARG A 106 17.65 12.73 7.05
C ARG A 106 16.37 13.39 6.54
N ARG A 107 15.22 12.74 6.70
CA ARG A 107 13.93 13.34 6.32
C ARG A 107 13.60 14.56 7.16
N ALA A 108 13.88 14.51 8.46
CA ALA A 108 13.72 15.67 9.33
C ALA A 108 14.66 16.84 8.94
N ALA A 109 15.79 16.54 8.28
CA ALA A 109 16.67 17.52 7.64
C ALA A 109 16.19 17.98 6.25
N GLY A 110 15.07 17.47 5.74
CA GLY A 110 14.52 17.81 4.43
C GLY A 110 15.19 17.10 3.26
N ILE A 111 16.01 16.07 3.50
CA ILE A 111 16.73 15.32 2.47
C ILE A 111 15.82 14.21 1.93
N ASP A 112 15.50 14.27 0.63
CA ASP A 112 14.73 13.25 -0.09
C ASP A 112 15.12 13.21 -1.57
N ASP A 113 15.99 12.25 -1.91
CA ASP A 113 16.53 12.09 -3.27
C ASP A 113 15.62 11.24 -4.18
N ARG A 114 14.44 10.84 -3.70
CA ARG A 114 13.55 9.96 -4.47
C ARG A 114 13.02 10.72 -5.68
N PRO A 115 13.19 10.19 -6.91
CA PRO A 115 12.65 10.85 -8.09
C PRO A 115 11.12 10.80 -8.11
N VAL A 116 10.53 11.73 -8.86
CA VAL A 116 9.13 11.60 -9.30
C VAL A 116 9.09 10.46 -10.31
N LYS A 117 8.30 9.43 -10.03
CA LYS A 117 8.09 8.29 -10.93
C LYS A 117 6.69 8.41 -11.52
N SER A 118 6.60 8.71 -12.80
CA SER A 118 5.33 8.84 -13.54
C SER A 118 4.64 7.49 -13.76
N SER A 119 5.41 6.40 -13.80
CA SER A 119 4.91 5.04 -13.90
C SER A 119 5.31 4.20 -12.67
N ARG A 120 4.43 3.28 -12.29
CA ARG A 120 4.70 2.28 -11.26
C ARG A 120 4.28 0.92 -11.77
N VAL A 121 5.23 0.01 -11.91
CA VAL A 121 4.92 -1.41 -12.15
C VAL A 121 4.16 -1.93 -10.93
N ARG A 122 2.92 -2.36 -11.17
CA ARG A 122 2.09 -2.93 -10.12
C ARG A 122 2.69 -4.27 -9.71
N ARG A 123 2.92 -4.45 -8.40
CA ARG A 123 3.50 -5.69 -7.86
C ARG A 123 2.44 -6.71 -7.42
N SER A 124 1.24 -6.24 -7.14
CA SER A 124 0.12 -7.07 -6.71
C SER A 124 -1.25 -6.44 -7.04
N ILE A 125 -2.25 -7.30 -7.13
CA ILE A 125 -3.68 -6.97 -7.24
C ILE A 125 -4.38 -7.74 -6.13
N SER A 126 -5.27 -7.11 -5.37
CA SER A 126 -6.00 -7.78 -4.30
C SER A 126 -7.36 -7.16 -4.08
N GLN A 127 -8.29 -7.96 -3.58
CA GLN A 127 -9.57 -7.54 -3.05
C GLN A 127 -9.68 -8.01 -1.60
N GLU A 128 -10.24 -7.18 -0.73
CA GLU A 128 -10.51 -7.52 0.66
C GLU A 128 -11.85 -6.96 1.11
N ASN A 129 -12.54 -7.69 1.98
CA ASN A 129 -13.82 -7.29 2.54
C ASN A 129 -13.76 -7.32 4.07
N THR A 130 -14.17 -6.23 4.71
CA THR A 130 -14.34 -6.16 6.17
C THR A 130 -15.80 -6.34 6.51
N PHE A 131 -16.11 -7.41 7.22
CA PHE A 131 -17.48 -7.79 7.54
C PHE A 131 -18.05 -6.99 8.73
N SER A 132 -19.38 -6.85 8.76
CA SER A 132 -20.10 -6.22 9.87
C SER A 132 -20.13 -7.11 11.13
N GLN A 133 -19.96 -8.42 10.97
CA GLN A 133 -19.86 -9.40 12.05
C GLN A 133 -18.70 -10.37 11.77
N ASP A 134 -18.18 -11.02 12.81
CA ASP A 134 -17.10 -12.00 12.65
C ASP A 134 -17.66 -13.30 12.06
N HIS A 135 -17.01 -13.84 11.03
CA HIS A 135 -17.34 -15.13 10.43
C HIS A 135 -16.50 -16.25 11.04
N THR A 136 -17.16 -17.36 11.36
CA THR A 136 -16.56 -18.51 12.06
C THR A 136 -16.61 -19.81 11.26
N SER A 137 -17.12 -19.77 10.02
CA SER A 137 -17.30 -20.96 9.19
C SER A 137 -16.61 -20.83 7.82
N LEU A 138 -15.92 -21.89 7.41
CA LEU A 138 -15.35 -22.04 6.07
C LEU A 138 -16.42 -21.92 4.99
N SER A 139 -17.61 -22.50 5.21
CA SER A 139 -18.70 -22.47 4.23
C SER A 139 -19.19 -21.05 3.95
N THR A 140 -19.11 -20.15 4.94
CA THR A 140 -19.46 -18.74 4.75
C THR A 140 -18.37 -17.94 4.06
N LEU A 141 -17.10 -18.32 4.23
CA LEU A 141 -15.96 -17.60 3.66
C LEU A 141 -15.65 -18.02 2.22
N LYS A 142 -15.90 -19.28 1.86
CA LYS A 142 -15.69 -19.80 0.51
C LYS A 142 -16.32 -18.94 -0.60
N PRO A 143 -17.63 -18.62 -0.59
CA PRO A 143 -18.22 -17.80 -1.65
C PRO A 143 -17.59 -16.41 -1.74
N VAL A 144 -17.24 -15.80 -0.60
CA VAL A 144 -16.58 -14.49 -0.57
C VAL A 144 -15.18 -14.55 -1.20
N LEU A 145 -14.42 -15.61 -0.94
CA LEU A 145 -13.11 -15.82 -1.57
C LEU A 145 -13.22 -15.96 -3.09
N HIS A 146 -14.21 -16.72 -3.58
CA HIS A 146 -14.44 -16.87 -5.02
C HIS A 146 -14.90 -15.57 -5.68
N GLU A 147 -15.77 -14.79 -5.03
CA GLU A 147 -16.17 -13.46 -5.51
C GLU A 147 -14.96 -12.50 -5.62
N GLN A 148 -14.13 -12.45 -4.58
CA GLN A 148 -12.90 -11.65 -4.58
C GLN A 148 -11.92 -12.13 -5.66
N ALA A 149 -11.79 -13.44 -5.85
CA ALA A 149 -10.96 -14.02 -6.89
C ALA A 149 -11.44 -13.64 -8.30
N ALA A 150 -12.75 -13.62 -8.54
CA ALA A 150 -13.33 -13.18 -9.81
C ALA A 150 -13.00 -11.70 -10.11
N GLN A 151 -13.14 -10.82 -9.12
CA GLN A 151 -12.78 -9.41 -9.26
C GLN A 151 -11.26 -9.20 -9.48
N VAL A 152 -10.43 -10.03 -8.85
CA VAL A 152 -8.98 -10.04 -9.08
C VAL A 152 -8.66 -10.50 -10.51
N ALA A 153 -9.29 -11.58 -10.98
CA ALA A 153 -9.14 -12.11 -12.33
C ALA A 153 -9.55 -11.09 -13.39
N GLU A 154 -10.71 -10.44 -13.22
CA GLU A 154 -11.16 -9.36 -14.10
C GLU A 154 -10.13 -8.19 -14.15
N SER A 155 -9.55 -7.84 -13.00
CA SER A 155 -8.48 -6.84 -12.99
C SER A 155 -7.18 -7.33 -13.65
N LEU A 156 -6.89 -8.63 -13.66
CA LEU A 156 -5.74 -9.19 -14.38
C LEU A 156 -5.99 -9.11 -15.89
N GLU A 157 -7.19 -9.51 -16.34
CA GLU A 157 -7.61 -9.44 -17.74
C GLU A 157 -7.58 -8.02 -18.30
N ARG A 158 -8.22 -7.06 -17.62
CA ARG A 158 -8.22 -5.65 -18.05
C ARG A 158 -6.81 -5.04 -18.18
N LYS A 159 -5.84 -5.59 -17.44
CA LYS A 159 -4.45 -5.12 -17.44
C LYS A 159 -3.54 -5.97 -18.30
N ASN A 160 -4.08 -6.99 -18.95
CA ASN A 160 -3.34 -8.01 -19.70
C ASN A 160 -2.17 -8.59 -18.88
N LEU A 161 -2.48 -9.03 -17.66
CA LEU A 161 -1.52 -9.61 -16.72
C LEU A 161 -1.92 -11.03 -16.34
N TYR A 162 -0.92 -11.83 -15.98
CA TYR A 162 -1.05 -13.11 -15.30
C TYR A 162 -0.30 -13.04 -13.98
N ALA A 163 -0.70 -13.86 -13.02
CA ALA A 163 -0.07 -13.93 -11.71
C ALA A 163 0.42 -15.34 -11.39
N ARG A 164 1.49 -15.42 -10.61
CA ARG A 164 2.06 -16.70 -10.17
C ARG A 164 1.70 -17.04 -8.73
N THR A 165 1.56 -16.04 -7.87
CA THR A 165 1.41 -16.27 -6.43
C THR A 165 0.05 -15.79 -5.96
N VAL A 166 -0.72 -16.67 -5.32
CA VAL A 166 -1.99 -16.37 -4.64
C VAL A 166 -1.72 -16.14 -3.15
N THR A 167 -2.40 -15.17 -2.56
CA THR A 167 -2.25 -14.76 -1.16
C THR A 167 -3.63 -14.65 -0.51
N LEU A 168 -3.81 -15.38 0.58
CA LEU A 168 -4.92 -15.24 1.51
C LEU A 168 -4.53 -14.29 2.64
N LYS A 169 -5.43 -13.36 2.96
CA LYS A 169 -5.32 -12.45 4.10
C LYS A 169 -6.52 -12.66 5.02
N LEU A 170 -6.24 -12.80 6.31
CA LEU A 170 -7.26 -12.91 7.35
C LEU A 170 -6.98 -11.85 8.41
N ARG A 171 -8.02 -11.23 8.94
CA ARG A 171 -7.88 -10.32 10.09
C ARG A 171 -9.01 -10.53 11.09
N SER A 172 -8.66 -10.57 12.37
CA SER A 172 -9.61 -10.67 13.48
C SER A 172 -10.18 -9.30 13.87
N SER A 173 -11.26 -9.30 14.66
CA SER A 173 -11.83 -8.09 15.27
C SER A 173 -10.84 -7.34 16.18
N GLY A 174 -9.87 -8.07 16.78
CA GLY A 174 -8.74 -7.48 17.49
C GLY A 174 -7.62 -6.92 16.60
N PHE A 175 -7.86 -6.74 15.30
CA PHE A 175 -6.92 -6.23 14.28
C PHE A 175 -5.66 -7.08 14.03
N SER A 176 -5.56 -8.28 14.62
CA SER A 176 -4.50 -9.22 14.31
C SER A 176 -4.64 -9.71 12.88
N THR A 177 -3.59 -9.58 12.08
CA THR A 177 -3.60 -9.93 10.66
C THR A 177 -2.70 -11.13 10.40
N LEU A 178 -3.23 -12.12 9.69
CA LEU A 178 -2.51 -13.26 9.17
C LEU A 178 -2.45 -13.18 7.65
N THR A 179 -1.35 -13.63 7.06
CA THR A 179 -1.21 -13.79 5.62
C THR A 179 -0.61 -15.16 5.32
N ARG A 180 -1.14 -15.83 4.30
CA ARG A 180 -0.66 -17.09 3.75
C ARG A 180 -0.59 -16.96 2.25
N SER A 181 0.42 -17.53 1.63
CA SER A 181 0.58 -17.44 0.18
C SER A 181 1.11 -18.74 -0.39
N ARG A 182 0.79 -19.00 -1.65
CA ARG A 182 1.29 -20.11 -2.43
C ARG A 182 1.65 -19.62 -3.82
N SER A 183 2.87 -19.94 -4.26
CA SER A 183 3.27 -19.78 -5.66
C SER A 183 2.86 -21.03 -6.42
N LEU A 184 2.17 -20.83 -7.54
CA LEU A 184 1.76 -21.89 -8.44
C LEU A 184 2.95 -22.28 -9.35
N ASP A 185 2.85 -23.45 -9.96
CA ASP A 185 3.87 -23.95 -10.89
C ASP A 185 3.89 -23.19 -12.21
N GLY A 186 2.77 -22.54 -12.54
CA GLY A 186 2.62 -21.64 -13.68
C GLY A 186 1.97 -20.31 -13.32
N TYR A 187 1.59 -19.58 -14.36
CA TYR A 187 0.89 -18.32 -14.30
C TYR A 187 -0.59 -18.52 -14.60
N THR A 188 -1.44 -17.82 -13.86
CA THR A 188 -2.88 -17.87 -14.04
C THR A 188 -3.48 -16.48 -14.02
N ARG A 189 -4.62 -16.36 -14.70
CA ARG A 189 -5.58 -15.28 -14.51
C ARG A 189 -7.00 -15.83 -14.31
N SER A 190 -7.13 -17.15 -14.11
CA SER A 190 -8.42 -17.82 -13.91
C SER A 190 -8.94 -17.54 -12.51
N ALA A 191 -10.19 -17.09 -12.43
CA ALA A 191 -10.90 -16.88 -11.18
C ALA A 191 -10.97 -18.18 -10.35
N ASP A 192 -11.21 -19.33 -10.99
CA ASP A 192 -11.36 -20.62 -10.32
C ASP A 192 -10.06 -21.08 -9.69
N LEU A 193 -8.94 -21.00 -10.42
CA LEU A 193 -7.63 -21.37 -9.88
C LEU A 193 -7.21 -20.45 -8.73
N ILE A 194 -7.49 -19.15 -8.83
CA ILE A 194 -7.18 -18.18 -7.77
C ILE A 194 -8.07 -18.44 -6.54
N GLY A 195 -9.37 -18.63 -6.74
CA GLY A 195 -10.35 -18.86 -5.67
C GLY A 195 -10.10 -20.19 -4.96
N GLY A 196 -9.89 -21.27 -5.72
CA GLY A 196 -9.53 -22.59 -5.19
C GLY A 196 -8.24 -22.54 -4.37
N SER A 197 -7.18 -21.93 -4.92
CA SER A 197 -5.91 -21.77 -4.19
C SER A 197 -6.06 -20.97 -2.89
N ALA A 198 -6.87 -19.90 -2.91
CA ALA A 198 -7.13 -19.11 -1.71
C ALA A 198 -7.94 -19.88 -0.66
N PHE A 199 -8.89 -20.71 -1.11
CA PHE A 199 -9.70 -21.54 -0.24
C PHE A 199 -8.87 -22.68 0.39
N GLU A 200 -8.00 -23.35 -0.37
CA GLU A 200 -7.08 -24.35 0.19
C GLU A 200 -6.15 -23.75 1.25
N LEU A 201 -5.67 -22.52 1.03
CA LEU A 201 -4.89 -21.80 2.05
C LEU A 201 -5.69 -21.50 3.32
N LEU A 202 -7.02 -21.32 3.19
CA LEU A 202 -7.92 -21.12 4.32
C LEU A 202 -8.16 -22.44 5.05
N GLU A 203 -8.41 -23.53 4.32
CA GLU A 203 -8.60 -24.87 4.88
C GLU A 203 -7.37 -25.33 5.65
N SER A 204 -6.18 -25.29 5.03
CA SER A 204 -4.93 -25.66 5.70
C SER A 204 -4.65 -24.81 6.94
N TRP A 205 -5.10 -23.56 6.98
CA TRP A 205 -4.97 -22.74 8.20
C TRP A 205 -5.99 -23.14 9.28
N ALA A 206 -7.22 -23.46 8.89
CA ALA A 206 -8.29 -23.84 9.80
C ALA A 206 -8.08 -25.22 10.44
N GLU A 207 -7.33 -26.13 9.81
CA GLU A 207 -6.90 -27.40 10.42
C GLU A 207 -6.21 -27.20 11.77
N TRP A 208 -5.37 -26.17 11.89
CA TRP A 208 -4.64 -25.85 13.12
C TRP A 208 -5.45 -24.95 14.08
N ARG A 209 -6.63 -24.48 13.65
CA ARG A 209 -7.49 -23.55 14.39
C ARG A 209 -8.96 -23.87 14.11
N THR A 210 -9.44 -24.92 14.76
CA THR A 210 -10.82 -25.41 14.65
C THR A 210 -11.86 -24.40 15.12
N ALA A 211 -11.50 -23.46 15.99
CA ALA A 211 -12.31 -22.30 16.34
C ALA A 211 -11.62 -21.00 15.89
N PHE A 212 -12.28 -20.24 15.01
CA PHE A 212 -11.81 -18.93 14.58
C PHE A 212 -12.95 -17.93 14.44
N ALA A 213 -12.60 -16.65 14.49
CA ALA A 213 -13.48 -15.52 14.21
C ALA A 213 -12.74 -14.53 13.30
N VAL A 214 -13.22 -14.40 12.07
CA VAL A 214 -12.59 -13.58 11.01
C VAL A 214 -13.48 -12.38 10.71
N ARG A 215 -12.91 -11.17 10.89
CA ARG A 215 -13.56 -9.88 10.60
C ARG A 215 -13.27 -9.38 9.19
N LEU A 216 -12.17 -9.81 8.58
CA LEU A 216 -11.82 -9.47 7.19
C LEU A 216 -11.15 -10.65 6.52
N VAL A 217 -11.56 -10.92 5.27
CA VAL A 217 -10.88 -11.83 4.35
C VAL A 217 -10.45 -11.09 3.09
N GLY A 218 -9.30 -11.44 2.55
CA GLY A 218 -8.81 -10.89 1.29
C GLY A 218 -8.09 -11.92 0.44
N VAL A 219 -8.30 -11.82 -0.87
CA VAL A 219 -7.58 -12.55 -1.90
C VAL A 219 -6.69 -11.59 -2.66
N GLY A 220 -5.41 -11.93 -2.77
CA GLY A 220 -4.42 -11.17 -3.51
C GLY A 220 -3.60 -12.05 -4.42
N VAL A 221 -3.07 -11.45 -5.48
CA VAL A 221 -2.15 -12.08 -6.41
C VAL A 221 -0.90 -11.23 -6.62
N SER A 222 0.23 -11.87 -6.85
CA SER A 222 1.52 -11.25 -7.13
C SER A 222 2.38 -12.10 -8.08
N GLY A 223 3.60 -11.64 -8.37
CA GLY A 223 4.42 -12.22 -9.45
C GLY A 223 3.79 -11.94 -10.81
N LEU A 224 3.40 -10.68 -11.04
CA LEU A 224 2.63 -10.27 -12.21
C LEU A 224 3.51 -10.18 -13.47
N VAL A 225 3.05 -10.76 -14.57
CA VAL A 225 3.71 -10.72 -15.89
C VAL A 225 2.70 -10.50 -17.01
N ALA A 226 3.09 -9.84 -18.10
CA ALA A 226 2.19 -9.58 -19.23
C ALA A 226 2.14 -10.74 -20.25
N GLN A 227 3.29 -11.40 -20.46
CA GLN A 227 3.45 -12.45 -21.48
C GLN A 227 4.24 -13.62 -20.88
N PRO A 228 3.61 -14.49 -20.07
CA PRO A 228 4.23 -15.76 -19.70
C PRO A 228 4.36 -16.66 -20.93
N ALA A 229 5.37 -17.55 -20.95
CA ALA A 229 5.44 -18.59 -21.97
C ALA A 229 4.17 -19.44 -21.91
N PHE A 230 3.61 -19.81 -23.08
CA PHE A 230 2.32 -20.48 -23.19
C PHE A 230 2.25 -21.79 -22.38
N GLU A 231 3.34 -22.56 -22.38
CA GLU A 231 3.50 -23.78 -21.57
C GLU A 231 3.37 -23.57 -20.05
N ASN A 232 3.64 -22.34 -19.59
CA ASN A 232 3.56 -21.96 -18.19
C ASN A 232 2.20 -21.34 -17.84
N ILE A 233 1.23 -21.28 -18.75
CA ILE A 233 -0.12 -20.80 -18.43
C ILE A 233 -0.95 -21.98 -17.93
N LEU A 234 -1.44 -21.86 -16.69
CA LEU A 234 -2.31 -22.87 -16.10
C LEU A 234 -3.71 -22.80 -16.72
N LYS A 235 -4.20 -23.94 -17.19
CA LYS A 235 -5.59 -24.11 -17.65
C LYS A 235 -6.47 -24.42 -16.44
N SER A 236 -7.66 -23.86 -16.38
CA SER A 236 -8.69 -24.32 -15.44
C SER A 236 -9.16 -25.70 -15.86
N ASP A 237 -9.28 -26.63 -14.91
CA ASP A 237 -9.88 -27.95 -15.16
C ASP A 237 -11.33 -27.75 -15.61
N GLY A 238 -11.58 -27.81 -16.92
CA GLY A 238 -12.90 -27.57 -17.52
C GLY A 238 -12.91 -27.06 -18.96
N ALA A 239 -11.79 -26.66 -19.54
CA ALA A 239 -11.70 -26.37 -20.98
C ALA A 239 -11.14 -27.57 -21.74
N SER A 240 -12.03 -28.42 -22.26
CA SER A 240 -11.73 -29.24 -23.43
C SER A 240 -11.18 -28.31 -24.51
N GLY A 241 -9.88 -28.44 -24.81
CA GLY A 241 -9.30 -27.72 -25.94
C GLY A 241 -10.01 -28.12 -27.24
N PRO A 242 -10.01 -27.25 -28.26
CA PRO A 242 -10.42 -27.69 -29.59
C PRO A 242 -9.49 -28.82 -30.02
N ASP A 243 -10.08 -29.90 -30.57
CA ASP A 243 -9.32 -30.97 -31.21
C ASP A 243 -8.31 -30.36 -32.19
N PRO A 244 -7.05 -30.83 -32.21
CA PRO A 244 -6.15 -30.52 -33.30
C PRO A 244 -6.67 -31.24 -34.55
N ASP A 245 -6.79 -30.48 -35.65
CA ASP A 245 -7.08 -30.98 -37.00
C ASP A 245 -6.26 -32.23 -37.39
#